data_AF-A0A7D4BYI6-F1
#
_entry.id   AF-A0A7D4BYI6-F1
#
_cell.length_a   1.000
_cell.length_b   1.000
_cell.length_c   1.000
_cell.angle_alpha   90.00
_cell.angle_beta   90.00
_cell.angle_gamma   90.00
#
_symmetry.space_group_name_H-M   'P 1'
#
loop_
_entity.id
_entity.type
_entity.pdbx_description
1 polymer ?
#
loop_
_entity_poly.entity_id
_entity_poly.type
_entity_poly.pdbx_seq_one_letter_code
_entity_poly.pdbx_strand_id
1 'polypeptide(L)'
;MSLSYFLAGAALLAVLFFFYRYLTADARRRRAALAMPFPTAWRTLLTENVAFYDGLEGREKTRFEQAMQLFLARTRLTGVQTEVDDLTRVLTAAAAVIPVFGFPGWEYPTLHEVLIVPDAWQLETRPDQEMKPLQGTLLGSVQSFQTSQYMRLSRAALVQGFADAEDKHNVGVHEFAHLVDEADGQIDGVPGAGLPPALRQPWAAVMQRELAAIRAGHSDIDAYGGTNEAEFFAVVNEYFFERPEKLQEHHPELFDLLAQALRQHPEQTLTAHGRHLDPRQWLRQLRAKKKVLGRNSPCPCGSGQKYKDCHLSQAA
;
A
#
# COMPACT_ATOMS: atom_id res chain seq x y z
N MET A 1 -45.88 -20.80 -36.74
CA MET A 1 -45.87 -20.57 -35.28
C MET A 1 -44.62 -21.11 -34.58
N SER A 2 -43.88 -22.09 -35.12
CA SER A 2 -42.72 -22.69 -34.45
C SER A 2 -41.48 -21.79 -34.35
N LEU A 3 -41.10 -21.09 -35.43
CA LEU A 3 -39.85 -20.31 -35.48
C LEU A 3 -39.81 -19.14 -34.48
N SER A 4 -40.93 -18.46 -34.26
CA SER A 4 -41.04 -17.36 -33.30
C SER A 4 -40.84 -17.81 -31.84
N TYR A 5 -41.35 -18.99 -31.47
CA TYR A 5 -41.12 -19.55 -30.13
C TYR A 5 -39.67 -20.03 -29.95
N PHE A 6 -39.05 -20.60 -30.99
CA PHE A 6 -37.63 -20.95 -30.96
C PHE A 6 -36.73 -19.71 -30.80
N LEU A 7 -37.00 -18.64 -31.55
CA LEU A 7 -36.26 -17.38 -31.42
C LEU A 7 -36.46 -16.72 -30.04
N ALA A 8 -37.69 -16.71 -29.52
CA ALA A 8 -37.97 -16.20 -28.18
C ALA A 8 -37.29 -17.04 -27.09
N GLY A 9 -37.31 -18.38 -27.22
CA GLY A 9 -36.61 -19.28 -26.32
C GLY A 9 -35.09 -19.09 -26.34
N ALA A 10 -34.49 -18.93 -27.53
CA ALA A 10 -33.06 -18.65 -27.68
C ALA A 10 -32.67 -17.30 -27.07
N ALA A 11 -33.50 -16.26 -27.27
CA ALA A 11 -33.29 -14.95 -26.66
C ALA A 11 -33.36 -15.01 -25.12
N LEU A 12 -34.35 -15.72 -24.56
CA LEU A 12 -34.46 -15.91 -23.12
C LEU A 12 -33.24 -16.65 -22.56
N LEU A 13 -32.79 -17.73 -23.21
CA LEU A 13 -31.59 -18.45 -22.80
C LEU A 13 -30.34 -17.58 -22.87
N ALA A 14 -30.21 -16.72 -23.89
CA ALA A 14 -29.11 -15.77 -23.98
C ALA A 14 -29.15 -14.76 -22.82
N VAL A 15 -30.31 -14.19 -22.50
CA VAL A 15 -30.48 -13.28 -21.36
C VAL A 15 -30.11 -13.98 -20.05
N LEU A 16 -30.64 -15.18 -19.80
CA LEU A 16 -30.30 -15.97 -18.61
C LEU A 16 -28.81 -16.31 -18.54
N PHE A 17 -28.19 -16.62 -19.67
CA PHE A 17 -26.76 -16.88 -19.75
C PHE A 17 -25.92 -15.63 -19.41
N PHE A 18 -26.21 -14.47 -20.01
CA PHE A 18 -25.50 -13.23 -19.70
C PHE A 18 -25.74 -12.78 -18.26
N PHE A 19 -26.96 -12.94 -17.75
CA PHE A 19 -27.31 -12.66 -16.36
C PHE A 19 -26.54 -13.56 -15.38
N TYR A 20 -26.50 -14.88 -15.63
CA TYR A 20 -25.67 -15.82 -14.87
C TYR A 20 -24.19 -15.44 -14.94
N ARG A 21 -23.68 -15.05 -16.12
CA ARG A 21 -22.28 -14.62 -16.27
C ARG A 21 -21.99 -13.34 -15.50
N TYR A 22 -22.92 -12.40 -15.47
CA TYR A 22 -22.81 -11.17 -14.69
C TYR A 22 -22.76 -11.47 -13.19
N LEU A 23 -23.74 -12.24 -12.67
CA LEU A 23 -23.79 -12.62 -11.25
C LEU A 23 -22.58 -13.44 -10.80
N THR A 24 -22.00 -14.27 -11.68
CA THR A 24 -20.83 -15.10 -11.37
C THR A 24 -19.49 -14.48 -11.78
N ALA A 25 -19.48 -13.27 -12.34
CA ALA A 25 -18.27 -12.65 -12.88
C ALA A 25 -17.15 -12.57 -11.83
N ASP A 26 -17.50 -12.13 -10.62
CA ASP A 26 -16.57 -11.96 -9.51
C ASP A 26 -15.98 -13.30 -9.03
N ALA A 27 -16.85 -14.26 -8.68
CA ALA A 27 -16.44 -15.59 -8.27
C ALA A 27 -15.58 -16.31 -9.32
N ARG A 28 -15.92 -16.15 -10.62
CA ARG A 28 -15.12 -16.72 -11.71
C ARG A 28 -13.74 -16.05 -11.82
N ARG A 29 -13.66 -14.72 -11.68
CA ARG A 29 -12.39 -13.98 -11.68
C ARG A 29 -11.49 -14.44 -10.53
N ARG A 30 -12.03 -14.51 -9.31
CA ARG A 30 -11.32 -14.99 -8.11
C ARG A 30 -10.83 -16.42 -8.28
N ARG A 31 -11.70 -17.33 -8.75
CA ARG A 31 -11.33 -18.73 -9.01
C ARG A 31 -10.24 -18.84 -10.08
N ALA A 32 -10.31 -18.06 -11.15
CA ALA A 32 -9.28 -18.05 -12.19
C ALA A 32 -7.93 -17.54 -11.67
N ALA A 33 -7.95 -16.47 -10.85
CA ALA A 33 -6.75 -15.90 -10.24
C ALA A 33 -6.04 -16.91 -9.32
N LEU A 34 -6.79 -17.56 -8.43
CA LEU A 34 -6.27 -18.54 -7.46
C LEU A 34 -5.93 -19.90 -8.09
N ALA A 35 -6.43 -20.20 -9.28
CA ALA A 35 -6.08 -21.43 -10.02
C ALA A 35 -4.68 -21.33 -10.66
N MET A 36 -4.19 -20.12 -10.92
CA MET A 36 -2.83 -19.93 -11.41
C MET A 36 -1.84 -20.12 -10.26
N PRO A 37 -0.74 -20.87 -10.46
CA PRO A 37 0.30 -20.96 -9.45
C PRO A 37 0.94 -19.58 -9.25
N PHE A 38 1.23 -19.22 -8.01
CA PHE A 38 1.98 -18.00 -7.73
C PHE A 38 3.42 -18.13 -8.28
N PRO A 39 3.91 -17.19 -9.11
CA PRO A 39 5.19 -17.34 -9.79
C PRO A 39 6.37 -17.45 -8.82
N THR A 40 7.28 -18.41 -9.06
CA THR A 40 8.48 -18.59 -8.23
C THR A 40 9.38 -17.35 -8.24
N ALA A 41 9.52 -16.67 -9.38
CA ALA A 41 10.28 -15.43 -9.48
C ALA A 41 9.72 -14.33 -8.57
N TRP A 42 8.40 -14.25 -8.42
CA TRP A 42 7.77 -13.28 -7.52
C TRP A 42 8.01 -13.60 -6.05
N ARG A 43 8.09 -14.89 -5.67
CA ARG A 43 8.49 -15.27 -4.29
C ARG A 43 9.90 -14.81 -3.96
N THR A 44 10.82 -14.92 -4.92
CA THR A 44 12.19 -14.40 -4.78
C THR A 44 12.15 -12.89 -4.57
N LEU A 45 11.43 -12.15 -5.44
CA LEU A 45 11.30 -10.69 -5.31
C LEU A 45 10.69 -10.27 -3.97
N LEU A 46 9.65 -10.96 -3.49
CA LEU A 46 9.04 -10.69 -2.19
C LEU A 46 9.99 -10.95 -1.03
N THR A 47 10.67 -12.10 -1.03
CA THR A 47 11.65 -12.47 0.01
C THR A 47 12.81 -11.48 0.07
N GLU A 48 13.26 -11.01 -1.10
CA GLU A 48 14.36 -10.05 -1.17
C GLU A 48 13.94 -8.64 -0.80
N ASN A 49 12.72 -8.21 -1.17
CA ASN A 49 12.35 -6.79 -1.11
C ASN A 49 11.35 -6.42 -0.02
N VAL A 50 10.50 -7.36 0.44
CA VAL A 50 9.37 -7.06 1.32
C VAL A 50 9.60 -7.72 2.69
N ALA A 51 10.16 -6.94 3.63
CA ALA A 51 10.48 -7.43 4.98
C ALA A 51 9.26 -8.05 5.68
N PHE A 52 8.08 -7.43 5.53
CA PHE A 52 6.82 -7.96 6.03
C PHE A 52 6.54 -9.38 5.54
N TYR A 53 6.68 -9.64 4.23
CA TYR A 53 6.45 -10.97 3.66
C TYR A 53 7.51 -11.97 4.10
N ASP A 54 8.78 -11.56 4.18
CA ASP A 54 9.85 -12.48 4.56
C ASP A 54 9.61 -13.03 5.97
N GLY A 55 9.13 -12.19 6.89
CA GLY A 55 8.79 -12.55 8.27
C GLY A 55 7.58 -13.48 8.43
N LEU A 56 6.72 -13.63 7.42
CA LEU A 56 5.56 -14.52 7.49
C LEU A 56 5.95 -16.01 7.50
N GLU A 57 5.18 -16.85 8.16
CA GLU A 57 5.35 -18.31 8.12
C GLU A 57 4.47 -18.97 7.05
N GLY A 58 4.76 -20.23 6.68
CA GLY A 58 4.27 -20.87 5.45
C GLY A 58 2.79 -20.67 5.09
N ARG A 59 1.86 -20.79 6.05
CA ARG A 59 0.42 -20.54 5.79
C ARG A 59 0.13 -19.06 5.52
N GLU A 60 0.77 -18.17 6.25
CA GLU A 60 0.62 -16.73 6.08
C GLU A 60 1.29 -16.23 4.78
N LYS A 61 2.45 -16.78 4.39
CA LYS A 61 3.03 -16.53 3.05
C LYS A 61 2.05 -16.92 1.93
N THR A 62 1.44 -18.10 2.05
CA THR A 62 0.41 -18.54 1.08
C THR A 62 -0.79 -17.60 1.06
N ARG A 63 -1.26 -17.14 2.23
CA ARG A 63 -2.37 -16.18 2.34
C ARG A 63 -2.03 -14.84 1.69
N PHE A 64 -0.79 -14.36 1.88
CA PHE A 64 -0.29 -13.13 1.27
C PHE A 64 -0.21 -13.24 -0.25
N GLU A 65 0.35 -14.34 -0.76
CA GLU A 65 0.42 -14.65 -2.20
C GLU A 65 -0.99 -14.66 -2.83
N GLN A 66 -1.96 -15.30 -2.18
CA GLN A 66 -3.35 -15.33 -2.65
C GLN A 66 -4.00 -13.94 -2.64
N ALA A 67 -3.76 -13.14 -1.60
CA ALA A 67 -4.26 -11.77 -1.53
C ALA A 67 -3.70 -10.91 -2.68
N MET A 68 -2.41 -11.05 -2.99
CA MET A 68 -1.79 -10.38 -4.14
C MET A 68 -2.42 -10.81 -5.47
N GLN A 69 -2.67 -12.12 -5.66
CA GLN A 69 -3.33 -12.62 -6.88
C GLN A 69 -4.74 -12.05 -7.05
N LEU A 70 -5.50 -11.97 -5.96
CA LEU A 70 -6.84 -11.39 -5.98
C LEU A 70 -6.80 -9.89 -6.29
N PHE A 71 -5.88 -9.15 -5.68
CA PHE A 71 -5.64 -7.74 -5.97
C PHE A 71 -5.30 -7.53 -7.45
N LEU A 72 -4.29 -8.23 -7.98
CA LEU A 72 -3.83 -8.09 -9.36
C LEU A 72 -4.86 -8.58 -10.40
N ALA A 73 -5.79 -9.45 -10.00
CA ALA A 73 -6.88 -9.87 -10.86
C ALA A 73 -8.01 -8.83 -10.94
N ARG A 74 -8.18 -8.02 -9.90
CA ARG A 74 -9.21 -6.96 -9.83
C ARG A 74 -8.69 -5.61 -10.33
N THR A 75 -7.47 -5.26 -9.97
CA THR A 75 -6.88 -3.94 -10.16
C THR A 75 -5.85 -3.97 -11.28
N ARG A 76 -6.04 -3.10 -12.27
CA ARG A 76 -5.10 -2.95 -13.39
C ARG A 76 -3.87 -2.16 -12.92
N LEU A 77 -2.69 -2.56 -13.38
CA LEU A 77 -1.47 -1.76 -13.23
C LEU A 77 -1.08 -1.23 -14.61
N THR A 78 -0.97 0.08 -14.75
CA THR A 78 -0.65 0.73 -16.02
C THR A 78 0.54 1.66 -15.82
N GLY A 79 1.58 1.45 -16.63
CA GLY A 79 2.75 2.32 -16.67
C GLY A 79 2.50 3.51 -17.59
N VAL A 80 2.62 4.72 -17.07
CA VAL A 80 2.56 5.96 -17.83
C VAL A 80 3.99 6.43 -18.03
N GLN A 81 4.48 6.35 -19.27
CA GLN A 81 5.88 6.69 -19.61
C GLN A 81 6.92 5.88 -18.81
N THR A 82 6.53 4.73 -18.28
CA THR A 82 7.39 3.80 -17.55
C THR A 82 6.86 2.38 -17.71
N GLU A 83 7.73 1.38 -17.57
CA GLU A 83 7.33 -0.03 -17.66
C GLU A 83 6.89 -0.57 -16.30
N VAL A 84 5.89 -1.44 -16.30
CA VAL A 84 5.46 -2.21 -15.11
C VAL A 84 6.08 -3.59 -15.18
N ASP A 85 7.37 -3.66 -14.82
CA ASP A 85 8.12 -4.91 -14.68
C ASP A 85 7.63 -5.75 -13.47
N ASP A 86 8.15 -6.97 -13.35
CA ASP A 86 7.77 -7.89 -12.28
C ASP A 86 8.05 -7.32 -10.88
N LEU A 87 9.17 -6.60 -10.70
CA LEU A 87 9.48 -5.95 -9.43
C LEU A 87 8.41 -4.91 -9.07
N THR A 88 8.12 -3.99 -9.98
CA THR A 88 7.11 -2.94 -9.79
C THR A 88 5.75 -3.55 -9.48
N ARG A 89 5.37 -4.60 -10.22
CA ARG A 89 4.10 -5.32 -10.00
C ARG A 89 4.03 -5.96 -8.63
N VAL A 90 5.09 -6.65 -8.21
CA VAL A 90 5.19 -7.32 -6.91
C VAL A 90 5.13 -6.30 -5.77
N LEU A 91 5.91 -5.22 -5.86
CA LEU A 91 5.95 -4.18 -4.82
C LEU A 91 4.61 -3.45 -4.71
N THR A 92 3.96 -3.12 -5.84
CA THR A 92 2.64 -2.49 -5.83
C THR A 92 1.60 -3.38 -5.15
N ALA A 93 1.58 -4.68 -5.50
CA ALA A 93 0.66 -5.63 -4.89
C ALA A 93 0.97 -5.88 -3.40
N ALA A 94 2.25 -5.88 -3.01
CA ALA A 94 2.64 -5.99 -1.61
C ALA A 94 2.18 -4.76 -0.80
N ALA A 95 2.42 -3.55 -1.30
CA ALA A 95 1.94 -2.31 -0.70
C ALA A 95 0.41 -2.30 -0.53
N ALA A 96 -0.33 -2.84 -1.50
CA ALA A 96 -1.78 -2.97 -1.42
C ALA A 96 -2.25 -3.95 -0.35
N VAL A 97 -1.51 -5.04 -0.15
CA VAL A 97 -1.92 -6.14 0.73
C VAL A 97 -1.54 -5.86 2.19
N ILE A 98 -0.40 -5.23 2.47
CA ILE A 98 0.12 -5.03 3.83
C ILE A 98 -0.89 -4.36 4.78
N PRO A 99 -1.49 -3.19 4.45
CA PRO A 99 -2.41 -2.51 5.38
C PRO A 99 -3.66 -3.33 5.71
N VAL A 100 -4.10 -4.17 4.77
CA VAL A 100 -5.36 -4.92 4.86
C VAL A 100 -5.15 -6.40 5.17
N PHE A 101 -3.92 -6.83 5.44
CA PHE A 101 -3.60 -8.24 5.62
C PHE A 101 -4.27 -8.85 6.87
N GLY A 102 -4.62 -8.04 7.87
CA GLY A 102 -5.42 -8.50 9.03
C GLY A 102 -6.89 -8.80 8.71
N PHE A 103 -7.37 -8.52 7.49
CA PHE A 103 -8.76 -8.69 7.06
C PHE A 103 -8.89 -9.72 5.94
N PRO A 104 -9.14 -11.00 6.25
CA PRO A 104 -9.29 -12.03 5.24
C PRO A 104 -10.38 -11.70 4.21
N GLY A 105 -10.00 -11.71 2.94
CA GLY A 105 -10.93 -11.48 1.84
C GLY A 105 -11.27 -10.01 1.56
N TRP A 106 -10.61 -9.08 2.25
CA TRP A 106 -10.71 -7.65 1.94
C TRP A 106 -10.33 -7.36 0.48
N GLU A 107 -11.03 -6.41 -0.12
CA GLU A 107 -10.75 -5.88 -1.46
C GLU A 107 -10.90 -4.36 -1.42
N TYR A 108 -10.26 -3.66 -2.36
CA TYR A 108 -10.55 -2.26 -2.64
C TYR A 108 -11.67 -2.20 -3.68
N PRO A 109 -12.95 -2.04 -3.29
CA PRO A 109 -14.07 -2.24 -4.21
C PRO A 109 -14.09 -1.15 -5.29
N THR A 110 -13.69 0.05 -4.91
CA THR A 110 -13.68 1.25 -5.72
C THR A 110 -12.46 1.34 -6.64
N LEU A 111 -11.30 0.85 -6.19
CA LEU A 111 -10.04 0.94 -6.95
C LEU A 111 -10.06 0.00 -8.16
N HIS A 112 -9.97 0.57 -9.36
CA HIS A 112 -9.91 -0.17 -10.62
C HIS A 112 -8.52 -0.20 -11.24
N GLU A 113 -7.72 0.84 -11.03
CA GLU A 113 -6.44 0.98 -11.70
C GLU A 113 -5.40 1.76 -10.88
N VAL A 114 -4.16 1.28 -10.89
CA VAL A 114 -2.99 1.98 -10.35
C VAL A 114 -2.10 2.40 -11.51
N LEU A 115 -1.90 3.70 -11.61
CA LEU A 115 -1.04 4.35 -12.59
C LEU A 115 0.37 4.50 -12.02
N ILE A 116 1.30 3.72 -12.56
CA ILE A 116 2.72 3.83 -12.23
C ILE A 116 3.32 4.92 -13.10
N VAL A 117 3.90 5.94 -12.47
CA VAL A 117 4.47 7.12 -13.15
C VAL A 117 5.95 7.29 -12.83
N PRO A 118 6.74 7.95 -13.69
CA PRO A 118 8.08 8.43 -13.35
C PRO A 118 8.01 9.56 -12.33
N ASP A 119 9.02 9.68 -11.46
CA ASP A 119 9.04 10.66 -10.34
C ASP A 119 9.11 12.12 -10.80
N ALA A 120 9.54 12.35 -12.04
CA ALA A 120 9.56 13.68 -12.66
C ALA A 120 8.15 14.23 -12.92
N TRP A 121 7.10 13.41 -12.75
CA TRP A 121 5.72 13.87 -12.83
C TRP A 121 5.36 14.63 -11.57
N GLN A 122 5.60 15.94 -11.55
CA GLN A 122 5.03 16.84 -10.56
C GLN A 122 3.62 17.21 -11.02
N LEU A 123 2.59 17.08 -10.17
CA LEU A 123 1.39 17.88 -10.40
C LEU A 123 1.81 19.34 -10.29
N GLU A 124 1.32 20.19 -11.19
CA GLU A 124 1.45 21.63 -11.04
C GLU A 124 0.96 22.01 -9.63
N THR A 125 1.88 22.40 -8.76
CA THR A 125 1.56 22.94 -7.45
C THR A 125 0.78 24.21 -7.69
N ARG A 126 -0.49 24.24 -7.28
CA ARG A 126 -1.23 25.49 -7.29
C ARG A 126 -0.64 26.39 -6.19
N PRO A 127 -0.50 27.70 -6.44
CA PRO A 127 0.12 28.63 -5.50
C PRO A 127 -0.63 28.81 -4.16
N ASP A 128 -1.82 28.21 -4.01
CA ASP A 128 -2.63 28.16 -2.79
C ASP A 128 -2.42 26.90 -1.93
N GLN A 129 -1.58 25.94 -2.33
CA GLN A 129 -1.22 24.79 -1.48
C GLN A 129 -0.17 25.17 -0.43
N GLU A 130 -0.60 25.22 0.84
CA GLU A 130 0.24 25.61 1.99
C GLU A 130 1.37 24.61 2.31
N MET A 131 1.30 23.35 1.84
CA MET A 131 2.33 22.33 2.07
C MET A 131 2.66 21.52 0.82
N LYS A 132 3.96 21.24 0.63
CA LYS A 132 4.46 20.38 -0.45
C LYS A 132 4.10 18.92 -0.16
N PRO A 133 3.59 18.15 -1.13
CA PRO A 133 3.42 16.71 -0.96
C PRO A 133 4.78 16.05 -0.72
N LEU A 134 4.77 14.90 -0.04
CA LEU A 134 5.95 14.02 0.07
C LEU A 134 6.55 13.77 -1.33
N GLN A 135 7.88 13.69 -1.41
CA GLN A 135 8.55 13.51 -2.69
C GLN A 135 8.20 12.14 -3.31
N GLY A 136 7.53 12.14 -4.47
CA GLY A 136 7.01 10.92 -5.10
C GLY A 136 5.56 10.58 -4.73
N THR A 137 4.96 11.34 -3.82
CA THR A 137 3.51 11.33 -3.52
C THR A 137 2.83 12.28 -4.49
N LEU A 138 1.83 11.80 -5.23
CA LEU A 138 1.00 12.60 -6.12
C LEU A 138 -0.43 12.75 -5.60
N LEU A 139 -0.56 12.80 -4.27
CA LEU A 139 -1.70 13.35 -3.57
C LEU A 139 -1.59 14.88 -3.55
N GLY A 140 -1.63 15.47 -4.76
CA GLY A 140 -1.94 16.86 -4.92
C GLY A 140 -3.39 17.06 -4.53
N SER A 141 -3.61 17.44 -3.27
CA SER A 141 -4.88 17.80 -2.64
C SER A 141 -5.94 16.69 -2.56
N VAL A 142 -6.48 16.55 -1.34
CA VAL A 142 -7.83 16.07 -1.04
C VAL A 142 -8.86 17.04 -1.69
N GLN A 143 -8.79 17.20 -3.02
CA GLN A 143 -9.86 17.77 -3.82
C GLN A 143 -10.72 16.60 -4.28
N SER A 144 -12.03 16.81 -4.20
CA SER A 144 -13.16 15.92 -4.49
C SER A 144 -13.22 15.34 -5.93
N PHE A 145 -12.07 15.14 -6.58
CA PHE A 145 -11.87 14.58 -7.91
C PHE A 145 -11.06 13.29 -7.93
N GLN A 146 -10.59 12.79 -6.78
CA GLN A 146 -10.31 11.35 -6.69
C GLN A 146 -11.66 10.63 -6.65
N THR A 147 -12.26 10.42 -7.82
CA THR A 147 -13.15 9.28 -7.97
C THR A 147 -12.27 8.10 -7.67
N SER A 148 -12.56 7.42 -6.56
CA SER A 148 -11.96 6.23 -5.95
C SER A 148 -11.56 5.05 -6.87
N GLN A 149 -11.53 5.26 -8.20
CA GLN A 149 -11.24 4.32 -9.28
C GLN A 149 -9.77 4.28 -9.71
N TYR A 150 -9.01 5.36 -9.52
CA TYR A 150 -7.61 5.46 -9.99
C TYR A 150 -6.67 5.95 -8.88
N MET A 151 -5.56 5.26 -8.67
CA MET A 151 -4.47 5.68 -7.79
C MET A 151 -3.22 5.95 -8.63
N ARG A 152 -2.38 6.92 -8.24
CA ARG A 152 -1.08 7.17 -8.88
C ARG A 152 0.03 6.83 -7.92
N LEU A 153 1.11 6.25 -8.44
CA LEU A 153 2.25 5.86 -7.65
C LEU A 153 3.56 6.09 -8.43
N SER A 154 4.49 6.80 -7.82
CA SER A 154 5.85 6.94 -8.36
C SER A 154 6.57 5.59 -8.32
N ARG A 155 7.15 5.18 -9.46
CA ARG A 155 7.91 3.91 -9.53
C ARG A 155 9.12 3.94 -8.60
N ALA A 156 9.90 5.03 -8.57
CA ALA A 156 11.09 5.02 -7.74
C ALA A 156 10.76 5.20 -6.26
N ALA A 157 9.72 5.97 -5.90
CA ALA A 157 9.26 6.06 -4.52
C ALA A 157 8.75 4.70 -4.01
N LEU A 158 8.02 3.95 -4.84
CA LEU A 158 7.63 2.58 -4.53
C LEU A 158 8.85 1.68 -4.30
N VAL A 159 9.80 1.68 -5.23
CA VAL A 159 11.02 0.85 -5.11
C VAL A 159 11.83 1.25 -3.88
N GLN A 160 11.96 2.55 -3.62
CA GLN A 160 12.69 3.11 -2.49
C GLN A 160 12.05 2.71 -1.16
N GLY A 161 10.71 2.79 -1.04
CA GLY A 161 10.01 2.42 0.19
C GLY A 161 10.17 0.94 0.57
N PHE A 162 10.46 0.06 -0.40
CA PHE A 162 10.82 -1.34 -0.10
C PHE A 162 12.34 -1.59 -0.08
N ALA A 163 13.16 -0.60 -0.43
CA ALA A 163 14.61 -0.73 -0.41
C ALA A 163 15.15 -0.64 1.02
N ASP A 164 14.62 0.28 1.84
CA ASP A 164 15.05 0.51 3.21
C ASP A 164 13.88 0.48 4.20
N ALA A 165 13.55 -0.70 4.71
CA ALA A 165 12.48 -0.89 5.69
C ALA A 165 12.75 -0.23 7.06
N GLU A 166 13.84 0.53 7.24
CA GLU A 166 13.98 1.40 8.40
C GLU A 166 13.92 2.89 8.02
N ASP A 167 13.79 3.33 6.77
CA ASP A 167 13.77 4.78 6.53
C ASP A 167 12.47 5.46 7.00
N LYS A 168 11.47 4.67 7.41
CA LYS A 168 10.15 5.10 7.93
C LYS A 168 9.27 5.68 6.82
N HIS A 169 9.63 5.45 5.56
CA HIS A 169 9.03 6.07 4.39
C HIS A 169 8.67 5.04 3.33
N ASN A 170 7.41 4.62 3.34
CA ASN A 170 6.86 3.71 2.35
C ASN A 170 5.67 4.33 1.64
N VAL A 171 5.95 5.10 0.58
CA VAL A 171 4.93 5.76 -0.23
C VAL A 171 3.88 4.77 -0.75
N GLY A 172 4.25 3.52 -1.05
CA GLY A 172 3.29 2.49 -1.40
C GLY A 172 2.26 2.23 -0.28
N VAL A 173 2.75 1.90 0.91
CA VAL A 173 1.89 1.65 2.08
C VAL A 173 1.08 2.90 2.46
N HIS A 174 1.69 4.08 2.37
CA HIS A 174 1.06 5.37 2.63
C HIS A 174 -0.18 5.60 1.75
N GLU A 175 -0.03 5.47 0.42
CA GLU A 175 -1.13 5.69 -0.52
C GLU A 175 -2.25 4.66 -0.33
N PHE A 176 -1.91 3.39 -0.05
CA PHE A 176 -2.93 2.39 0.25
C PHE A 176 -3.58 2.58 1.63
N ALA A 177 -2.90 3.19 2.60
CA ALA A 177 -3.50 3.55 3.88
C ALA A 177 -4.59 4.62 3.69
N HIS A 178 -4.40 5.59 2.80
CA HIS A 178 -5.47 6.54 2.43
C HIS A 178 -6.71 5.83 1.85
N LEU A 179 -6.51 4.78 1.03
CA LEU A 179 -7.64 3.99 0.52
C LEU A 179 -8.33 3.13 1.60
N VAL A 180 -7.61 2.79 2.68
CA VAL A 180 -8.20 2.13 3.85
C VAL A 180 -9.00 3.12 4.68
N ASP A 181 -8.52 4.35 4.82
CA ASP A 181 -9.25 5.46 5.45
C ASP A 181 -10.57 5.74 4.70
N GLU A 182 -10.49 5.88 3.37
CA GLU A 182 -11.65 6.12 2.48
C GLU A 182 -12.67 4.97 2.42
N ALA A 183 -12.40 3.81 3.06
CA ALA A 183 -13.22 2.62 2.92
C ALA A 183 -14.67 2.79 3.41
N ASP A 184 -14.93 3.74 4.31
CA ASP A 184 -16.28 4.09 4.76
C ASP A 184 -16.87 5.34 4.05
N GLY A 185 -16.14 5.87 3.07
CA GLY A 185 -16.50 7.04 2.28
C GLY A 185 -16.03 8.38 2.85
N GLN A 186 -15.24 8.37 3.94
CA GLN A 186 -14.64 9.55 4.54
C GLN A 186 -13.12 9.46 4.54
N ILE A 187 -12.43 10.60 4.44
CA ILE A 187 -10.98 10.70 4.56
C ILE A 187 -10.70 11.60 5.76
N ASP A 188 -10.69 11.01 6.95
CA ASP A 188 -10.64 11.70 8.25
C ASP A 188 -9.62 11.10 9.22
N GLY A 189 -8.75 10.20 8.74
CA GLY A 189 -7.75 9.50 9.53
C GLY A 189 -8.32 8.46 10.48
N VAL A 190 -9.60 8.09 10.35
CA VAL A 190 -10.26 7.06 11.15
C VAL A 190 -10.61 5.88 10.25
N PRO A 191 -9.93 4.73 10.37
CA PRO A 191 -10.24 3.56 9.54
C PRO A 191 -11.55 2.88 9.98
N GLY A 192 -12.69 3.51 9.67
CA GLY A 192 -14.01 3.19 10.23
C GLY A 192 -14.52 1.80 9.88
N ALA A 193 -14.03 1.22 8.78
CA ALA A 193 -14.34 -0.14 8.35
C ALA A 193 -13.59 -1.22 9.16
N GLY A 194 -12.40 -0.90 9.68
CA GLY A 194 -11.56 -1.81 10.48
C GLY A 194 -11.75 -1.63 11.98
N LEU A 195 -11.96 -0.39 12.41
CA LEU A 195 -12.00 0.02 13.81
C LEU A 195 -13.38 -0.23 14.46
N PRO A 196 -13.47 -1.10 15.49
CA PRO A 196 -14.71 -1.30 16.24
C PRO A 196 -15.27 0.03 16.77
N PRO A 197 -16.60 0.21 16.82
CA PRO A 197 -17.20 1.46 17.31
C PRO A 197 -16.70 1.90 18.69
N ALA A 198 -16.40 0.94 19.58
CA ALA A 198 -15.85 1.19 20.90
C ALA A 198 -14.46 1.83 20.91
N LEU A 199 -13.66 1.63 19.85
CA LEU A 199 -12.30 2.15 19.75
C LEU A 199 -12.21 3.48 18.99
N ARG A 200 -13.30 3.95 18.36
CA ARG A 200 -13.31 5.21 17.60
C ARG A 200 -13.04 6.43 18.47
N GLN A 201 -13.63 6.49 19.66
CA GLN A 201 -13.41 7.59 20.61
C GLN A 201 -11.98 7.58 21.18
N PRO A 202 -11.45 6.44 21.68
CA PRO A 202 -10.04 6.32 22.04
C PRO A 202 -9.08 6.71 20.91
N TRP A 203 -9.33 6.23 19.68
CA TRP A 203 -8.55 6.59 18.50
C TRP A 203 -8.51 8.09 18.25
N ALA A 204 -9.67 8.74 18.17
CA ALA A 204 -9.75 10.17 17.92
C ALA A 204 -9.00 10.98 19.00
N ALA A 205 -9.11 10.59 20.27
CA ALA A 205 -8.41 11.26 21.36
C ALA A 205 -6.88 11.12 21.24
N VAL A 206 -6.38 9.93 20.93
CA VAL A 206 -4.95 9.68 20.73
C VAL A 206 -4.45 10.41 19.49
N MET A 207 -5.13 10.29 18.36
CA MET A 207 -4.79 10.98 17.12
C MET A 207 -4.65 12.49 17.32
N GLN A 208 -5.60 13.14 17.98
CA GLN A 208 -5.54 14.59 18.22
C GLN A 208 -4.36 14.99 19.13
N ARG A 209 -4.04 14.16 20.13
CA ARG A 209 -2.89 14.39 21.02
C ARG A 209 -1.56 14.23 20.26
N GLU A 210 -1.43 13.18 19.46
CA GLU A 210 -0.22 12.91 18.66
C GLU A 210 -0.04 13.98 17.58
N LEU A 211 -1.10 14.38 16.88
CA LEU A 211 -1.09 15.51 15.93
C LEU A 211 -0.59 16.80 16.60
N ALA A 212 -1.10 17.13 17.78
CA ALA A 212 -0.65 18.31 18.52
C ALA A 212 0.84 18.20 18.91
N ALA A 213 1.31 17.02 19.32
CA ALA A 213 2.72 16.78 19.64
C ALA A 213 3.63 16.92 18.41
N ILE A 214 3.23 16.37 17.26
CA ILE A 214 3.97 16.49 15.98
C ILE A 214 4.07 17.96 15.57
N ARG A 215 2.94 18.68 15.56
CA ARG A 215 2.90 20.12 15.20
C ARG A 215 3.73 21.00 16.14
N ALA A 216 3.86 20.60 17.40
CA ALA A 216 4.71 21.29 18.38
C ALA A 216 6.20 20.89 18.30
N GLY A 217 6.57 19.93 17.45
CA GLY A 217 7.93 19.40 17.36
C GLY A 217 8.34 18.53 18.54
N HIS A 218 7.37 17.94 19.25
CA HIS A 218 7.54 17.09 20.43
C HIS A 218 7.30 15.60 20.15
N SER A 219 7.37 15.17 18.89
CA SER A 219 7.20 13.78 18.46
C SER A 219 8.36 13.35 17.57
N ASP A 220 8.71 12.06 17.57
CA ASP A 220 9.68 11.48 16.63
C ASP A 220 9.03 10.85 15.39
N ILE A 221 7.70 10.99 15.26
CA ILE A 221 6.94 10.80 14.01
C ILE A 221 7.23 11.97 13.06
N ASP A 222 7.25 11.68 11.77
CA ASP A 222 7.56 12.67 10.73
C ASP A 222 6.60 13.87 10.79
N ALA A 223 7.14 15.07 10.64
CA ALA A 223 6.39 16.32 10.72
C ALA A 223 5.25 16.39 9.68
N TYR A 224 5.40 15.70 8.54
CA TYR A 224 4.37 15.58 7.51
C TYR A 224 3.09 14.91 8.04
N GLY A 225 3.21 13.96 8.98
CA GLY A 225 2.07 13.37 9.67
C GLY A 225 1.27 14.38 10.50
N GLY A 226 1.82 15.57 10.77
CA GLY A 226 1.13 16.69 11.43
C GLY A 226 0.23 17.51 10.49
N THR A 227 0.22 17.23 9.19
CA THR A 227 -0.49 18.04 8.17
C THR A 227 -2.00 18.04 8.44
N ASN A 228 -2.62 16.87 8.45
CA ASN A 228 -4.03 16.65 8.76
C ASN A 228 -4.22 15.21 9.27
N GLU A 229 -5.44 14.85 9.67
CA GLU A 229 -5.77 13.54 10.23
C GLU A 229 -5.54 12.38 9.24
N ALA A 230 -5.82 12.56 7.95
CA ALA A 230 -5.60 11.53 6.94
C ALA A 230 -4.09 11.26 6.75
N GLU A 231 -3.29 12.33 6.65
CA GLU A 231 -1.83 12.22 6.55
C GLU A 231 -1.22 11.62 7.82
N PHE A 232 -1.77 11.96 8.99
CA PHE A 232 -1.40 11.30 10.23
C PHE A 232 -1.61 9.79 10.12
N PHE A 233 -2.81 9.34 9.72
CA PHE A 233 -3.11 7.92 9.60
C PHE A 233 -2.18 7.20 8.63
N ALA A 234 -1.92 7.79 7.46
CA ALA A 234 -1.03 7.22 6.47
C ALA A 234 0.42 7.11 6.99
N VAL A 235 0.95 8.17 7.61
CA VAL A 235 2.30 8.19 8.19
C VAL A 235 2.44 7.18 9.32
N VAL A 236 1.48 7.09 10.25
CA VAL A 236 1.60 6.12 11.35
C VAL A 236 1.51 4.67 10.86
N ASN A 237 0.84 4.40 9.73
CA ASN A 237 0.87 3.08 9.08
C ASN A 237 2.27 2.73 8.55
N GLU A 238 2.99 3.69 7.95
CA GLU A 238 4.38 3.48 7.53
C GLU A 238 5.23 3.06 8.73
N TYR A 239 5.14 3.78 9.85
CA TYR A 239 5.86 3.47 11.08
C TYR A 239 5.46 2.10 11.64
N PHE A 240 4.17 1.77 11.62
CA PHE A 240 3.64 0.52 12.13
C PHE A 240 4.16 -0.71 11.37
N PHE A 241 4.32 -0.63 10.05
CA PHE A 241 4.81 -1.77 9.26
C PHE A 241 6.32 -1.80 9.08
N GLU A 242 7.01 -0.66 9.17
CA GLU A 242 8.46 -0.57 8.99
C GLU A 242 9.25 -0.66 10.29
N ARG A 243 8.80 0.03 11.34
CA ARG A 243 9.48 0.07 12.64
C ARG A 243 8.51 -0.15 13.81
N PRO A 244 7.76 -1.26 13.85
CA PRO A 244 6.75 -1.50 14.87
C PRO A 244 7.29 -1.43 16.30
N GLU A 245 8.49 -1.97 16.55
CA GLU A 245 9.11 -1.92 17.88
C GLU A 245 9.36 -0.50 18.37
N LYS A 246 9.74 0.41 17.47
CA LYS A 246 9.98 1.82 17.82
C LYS A 246 8.68 2.58 18.04
N LEU A 247 7.67 2.30 17.21
CA LEU A 247 6.34 2.86 17.43
C LEU A 247 5.76 2.39 18.76
N GLN A 248 5.93 1.10 19.11
CA GLN A 248 5.50 0.55 20.39
C GLN A 248 6.28 1.14 21.59
N GLU A 249 7.59 1.35 21.44
CA GLU A 249 8.44 1.91 22.50
C GLU A 249 8.09 3.38 22.79
N HIS A 250 7.89 4.20 21.76
CA HIS A 250 7.71 5.64 21.90
C HIS A 250 6.23 6.07 21.97
N HIS A 251 5.33 5.35 21.30
CA HIS A 251 3.90 5.64 21.21
C HIS A 251 3.04 4.38 21.50
N PRO A 252 3.15 3.76 22.68
CA PRO A 252 2.52 2.47 22.98
C PRO A 252 0.99 2.47 22.83
N GLU A 253 0.32 3.55 23.27
CA GLU A 253 -1.14 3.66 23.14
C GLU A 253 -1.60 3.73 21.68
N LEU A 254 -0.87 4.47 20.84
CA LEU A 254 -1.11 4.55 19.40
C LEU A 254 -0.87 3.20 18.73
N PHE A 255 0.22 2.52 19.10
CA PHE A 255 0.56 1.20 18.59
C PHE A 255 -0.55 0.17 18.89
N ASP A 256 -1.02 0.11 20.12
CA ASP A 256 -2.08 -0.83 20.54
C ASP A 256 -3.39 -0.57 19.79
N LEU A 257 -3.73 0.70 19.56
CA LEU A 257 -4.92 1.06 18.79
C LEU A 257 -4.77 0.69 17.31
N LEU A 258 -3.60 0.90 16.70
CA LEU A 258 -3.30 0.46 15.33
C LEU A 258 -3.35 -1.06 15.18
N ALA A 259 -2.77 -1.81 16.13
CA ALA A 259 -2.79 -3.26 16.13
C ALA A 259 -4.23 -3.80 16.18
N GLN A 260 -5.10 -3.18 16.99
CA GLN A 260 -6.52 -3.52 17.04
C GLN A 260 -7.28 -3.08 15.79
N ALA A 261 -6.99 -1.88 15.27
CA ALA A 261 -7.63 -1.32 14.08
C ALA A 261 -7.35 -2.19 12.85
N LEU A 262 -6.08 -2.55 12.64
CA LEU A 262 -5.60 -3.28 11.46
C LEU A 262 -5.63 -4.80 11.66
N ARG A 263 -5.84 -5.27 12.90
CA ARG A 263 -5.81 -6.69 13.30
C ARG A 263 -4.48 -7.37 12.96
N GLN A 264 -3.39 -6.65 13.21
CA GLN A 264 -2.04 -7.08 12.86
C GLN A 264 -1.07 -6.82 13.99
N HIS A 265 -0.07 -7.69 14.08
CA HIS A 265 1.06 -7.59 15.01
C HIS A 265 2.38 -7.69 14.23
N PRO A 266 2.75 -6.63 13.47
CA PRO A 266 3.95 -6.63 12.63
C PRO A 266 5.26 -6.82 13.43
N GLU A 267 5.29 -6.45 14.71
CA GLU A 267 6.39 -6.74 15.63
C GLU A 267 6.65 -8.24 15.77
N GLN A 268 5.60 -9.06 15.71
CA GLN A 268 5.71 -10.52 15.80
C GLN A 268 6.19 -11.11 14.47
N THR A 269 5.70 -10.57 13.35
CA THR A 269 6.12 -10.99 12.01
C THR A 269 7.61 -10.71 11.78
N LEU A 270 8.11 -9.54 12.20
CA LEU A 270 9.52 -9.19 12.02
C LEU A 270 10.46 -9.92 12.99
N THR A 271 9.96 -10.42 14.13
CA THR A 271 10.76 -11.16 15.14
C THR A 271 10.71 -12.68 14.99
N ALA A 272 9.68 -13.26 14.34
CA ALA A 272 9.47 -14.70 14.21
C ALA A 272 10.59 -15.46 13.45
N HIS A 273 11.52 -14.76 12.80
CA HIS A 273 12.59 -15.37 12.00
C HIS A 273 13.82 -15.90 12.78
N GLY A 274 13.61 -16.49 13.96
CA GLY A 274 14.36 -17.68 14.47
C GLY A 274 15.90 -17.69 14.44
N ARG A 275 16.57 -16.57 14.24
CA ARG A 275 17.99 -16.36 14.48
C ARG A 275 18.05 -15.30 15.57
N HIS A 276 18.83 -15.53 16.62
CA HIS A 276 19.19 -14.54 17.65
C HIS A 276 19.91 -13.32 17.04
N LEU A 277 19.24 -12.60 16.17
CA LEU A 277 19.67 -11.39 15.53
C LEU A 277 18.54 -10.42 15.82
N ASP A 278 18.83 -9.45 16.68
CA ASP A 278 18.14 -8.15 16.73
C ASP A 278 17.61 -7.83 15.31
N PRO A 279 16.31 -7.54 15.11
CA PRO A 279 15.75 -7.20 13.80
C PRO A 279 16.61 -6.21 13.01
N ARG A 280 17.34 -5.32 13.69
CA ARG A 280 18.35 -4.41 13.10
C ARG A 280 19.51 -5.15 12.43
N GLN A 281 20.01 -6.23 13.00
CA GLN A 281 21.08 -7.05 12.41
C GLN A 281 20.59 -7.83 11.20
N TRP A 282 19.37 -8.34 11.22
CA TRP A 282 18.75 -8.99 10.06
C TRP A 282 18.44 -7.98 8.94
N LEU A 283 17.87 -6.81 9.26
CA LEU A 283 17.69 -5.71 8.31
C LEU A 283 19.04 -5.20 7.76
N ARG A 284 20.09 -5.12 8.60
CA ARG A 284 21.46 -4.86 8.13
C ARG A 284 22.00 -5.94 7.20
N GLN A 285 21.67 -7.23 7.41
CA GLN A 285 22.05 -8.31 6.49
C GLN A 285 21.28 -8.20 5.16
N LEU A 286 19.99 -7.86 5.18
CA LEU A 286 19.23 -7.55 3.98
C LEU A 286 19.82 -6.34 3.24
N ARG A 287 20.20 -5.27 3.96
CA ARG A 287 20.93 -4.11 3.41
C ARG A 287 22.32 -4.46 2.88
N ALA A 288 23.05 -5.38 3.51
CA ALA A 288 24.36 -5.81 3.03
C ALA A 288 24.26 -6.61 1.72
N LYS A 289 23.12 -7.29 1.50
CA LYS A 289 22.80 -8.00 0.26
C LYS A 289 22.20 -7.08 -0.81
N LYS A 290 21.39 -6.09 -0.42
CA LYS A 290 20.82 -5.09 -1.32
C LYS A 290 21.85 -4.01 -1.64
N LYS A 291 22.10 -3.73 -2.92
CA LYS A 291 22.61 -2.39 -3.29
C LYS A 291 21.47 -1.40 -3.06
N VAL A 292 21.34 -0.89 -1.83
CA VAL A 292 20.52 0.30 -1.55
C VAL A 292 20.90 1.35 -2.61
N LEU A 293 19.91 2.03 -3.19
CA LEU A 293 20.11 3.11 -4.14
C LEU A 293 20.84 4.26 -3.44
N GLY A 294 22.16 4.12 -3.33
CA GLY A 294 23.02 5.15 -2.75
C GLY A 294 22.96 6.42 -3.59
N ARG A 295 23.30 7.55 -2.97
CA ARG A 295 23.37 8.86 -3.64
C ARG A 295 24.07 8.83 -5.01
N ASN A 296 25.08 7.96 -5.18
CA ASN A 296 25.85 7.86 -6.43
C ASN A 296 25.45 6.66 -7.32
N SER A 297 24.44 5.87 -6.95
CA SER A 297 23.95 4.75 -7.77
C SER A 297 23.30 5.27 -9.06
N PRO A 298 23.35 4.51 -10.17
CA PRO A 298 22.61 4.84 -11.39
C PRO A 298 21.12 4.99 -11.10
N CYS A 299 20.50 6.05 -11.63
CA CYS A 299 19.08 6.31 -11.42
C CYS A 299 18.20 5.21 -12.04
N PRO A 300 17.25 4.62 -11.29
CA PRO A 300 16.34 3.59 -11.80
C PRO A 300 15.26 4.17 -12.73
N CYS A 301 15.18 5.49 -12.82
CA CYS A 301 14.29 6.27 -13.68
C CYS A 301 14.67 6.24 -15.17
N GLY A 302 15.82 5.67 -15.54
CA GLY A 302 16.30 5.63 -16.92
C GLY A 302 16.93 6.94 -17.42
N SER A 303 17.13 7.94 -16.56
CA SER A 303 17.71 9.25 -16.92
C SER A 303 19.21 9.21 -17.28
N GLY A 304 19.91 8.12 -16.94
CA GLY A 304 21.37 8.00 -17.09
C GLY A 304 22.19 8.78 -16.05
N GLN A 305 21.54 9.51 -15.13
CA GLN A 305 22.20 10.30 -14.07
C GLN A 305 22.35 9.51 -12.77
N LYS A 306 23.13 10.03 -11.81
CA LYS A 306 23.21 9.47 -10.44
C LYS A 306 21.94 9.81 -9.66
N TYR A 307 21.52 8.91 -8.77
CA TYR A 307 20.30 9.07 -7.97
C TYR A 307 20.20 10.43 -7.26
N LYS A 308 21.30 10.94 -6.69
CA LYS A 308 21.31 12.24 -6.02
C LYS A 308 21.11 13.43 -6.96
N ASP A 309 21.62 13.35 -8.17
CA ASP A 309 21.60 14.45 -9.14
C ASP A 309 20.22 14.49 -9.83
N CYS A 310 19.53 13.35 -9.87
CA CYS A 310 18.19 13.19 -10.44
C CYS A 310 17.04 13.38 -9.41
N HIS A 311 17.19 12.86 -8.19
CA HIS A 311 16.09 12.79 -7.20
C HIS A 311 16.40 13.44 -5.84
N LEU A 312 17.65 13.68 -5.46
CA LEU A 312 18.00 14.33 -4.18
C LEU A 312 18.48 15.78 -4.35
N SER A 313 18.38 16.34 -5.56
CA SER A 313 18.99 17.64 -5.93
C SER A 313 18.13 18.87 -5.59
N GLN A 314 17.12 18.74 -4.73
CA GLN A 314 16.30 19.89 -4.28
C GLN A 314 16.24 20.08 -2.76
N ALA A 315 17.31 19.73 -2.05
CA ALA A 315 17.54 20.21 -0.69
C ALA A 315 18.60 21.33 -0.71
N ALA A 316 18.19 22.52 -1.16
CA ALA A 316 18.86 23.79 -0.92
C ALA A 316 17.79 24.88 -0.81
#